data_AF-A0A7S1P7L6-F1
#
_entry.id   AF-A0A7S1P7L6-F1
#
_cell.length_a   1.000
_cell.length_b   1.000
_cell.length_c   1.000
_cell.angle_alpha   90.00
_cell.angle_beta   90.00
_cell.angle_gamma   90.00
#
_symmetry.space_group_name_H-M   'P 1'
#
loop_
_entity.id
_entity.type
_entity.pdbx_description
1 polymer ?
#
loop_
_entity_poly.entity_id
_entity_poly.type
_entity_poly.pdbx_seq_one_letter_code
_entity_poly.pdbx_strand_id
1 'polypeptide(L)'
;DDTLAMAIFIHFISAYIIAGFYEETLKYIATKRLLWKDYVADPPSLLVYAVAASNGFALVENFIYVFGSNTALSRIMTATLRMALAVPGHLFYGAIIGGYLAIRKFKNEETHYCRILALPVLLHDTYDFVIFTLVEIGTRYESVDRTALAIVTFA
;
A
#
# COMPACT_ATOMS: atom_id res chain seq x y z
N ASP A 1 13.82 4.40 -26.03
CA ASP A 1 12.98 3.33 -26.61
C ASP A 1 11.55 3.62 -26.19
N ASP A 2 10.70 3.99 -27.15
CA ASP A 2 9.34 4.53 -26.91
C ASP A 2 8.44 3.55 -26.16
N THR A 3 8.74 2.26 -26.28
CA THR A 3 8.02 1.18 -25.58
C THR A 3 8.32 1.14 -24.08
N LEU A 4 9.53 1.53 -23.65
CA LEU A 4 9.86 1.66 -22.22
C LEU A 4 9.14 2.87 -21.60
N ALA A 5 9.10 3.99 -22.31
CA ALA A 5 8.38 5.18 -21.87
C ALA A 5 6.88 4.88 -21.69
N MET A 6 6.29 4.13 -22.62
CA MET A 6 4.91 3.66 -22.51
C MET A 6 4.68 2.75 -21.30
N ALA A 7 5.58 1.79 -21.04
CA ALA A 7 5.47 0.89 -19.88
C ALA A 7 5.55 1.65 -18.55
N ILE A 8 6.49 2.59 -18.41
CA ILE A 8 6.61 3.45 -17.22
C ILE A 8 5.32 4.26 -17.01
N PHE A 9 4.74 4.80 -18.08
CA PHE A 9 3.47 5.53 -17.99
C PHE A 9 2.32 4.63 -17.53
N ILE A 10 2.22 3.41 -18.05
CA ILE A 10 1.22 2.42 -17.61
C ILE A 10 1.40 2.12 -16.11
N HIS A 11 2.63 1.90 -15.66
CA HIS A 11 2.93 1.62 -14.26
C HIS A 11 2.54 2.77 -13.33
N PHE A 12 2.77 4.02 -13.76
CA PHE A 12 2.32 5.20 -13.04
C PHE A 12 0.80 5.20 -12.86
N ILE A 13 0.04 4.95 -13.93
CA ILE A 13 -1.43 4.91 -13.88
C ILE A 13 -1.92 3.76 -13.00
N SER A 14 -1.35 2.55 -13.16
CA SER A 14 -1.74 1.39 -12.37
C SER A 14 -1.48 1.59 -10.88
N ALA A 15 -0.30 2.09 -10.51
CA ALA A 15 0.06 2.33 -9.12
C ALA A 15 -0.81 3.42 -8.50
N TYR A 16 -0.88 4.61 -9.11
CA TYR A 16 -1.49 5.78 -8.47
C TYR A 16 -3.02 5.84 -8.60
N ILE A 17 -3.57 5.37 -9.73
CA ILE A 17 -5.00 5.54 -10.02
C ILE A 17 -5.78 4.27 -9.72
N ILE A 18 -5.26 3.10 -10.09
CA ILE A 18 -6.02 1.84 -10.04
C ILE A 18 -5.86 1.16 -8.67
N ALA A 19 -4.64 0.97 -8.19
CA ALA A 19 -4.38 0.25 -6.96
C ALA A 19 -4.38 1.19 -5.74
N GLY A 20 -3.47 2.16 -5.75
CA GLY A 20 -3.09 2.97 -4.61
C GLY A 20 -4.19 3.87 -4.03
N PHE A 21 -4.76 4.74 -4.86
CA PHE A 21 -5.85 5.62 -4.44
C PHE A 21 -7.06 4.85 -3.91
N TYR A 22 -7.47 3.76 -4.58
CA TYR A 22 -8.62 2.98 -4.15
C TYR A 22 -8.37 2.28 -2.82
N GLU A 23 -7.19 1.69 -2.64
CA GLU A 23 -6.85 0.97 -1.42
C GLU A 23 -6.79 1.90 -0.20
N GLU A 24 -6.08 3.02 -0.31
CA GLU A 24 -5.99 3.99 0.78
C GLU A 24 -7.36 4.62 1.10
N THR A 25 -8.20 4.80 0.08
CA THR A 25 -9.60 5.22 0.27
C THR A 25 -10.39 4.18 1.07
N LEU A 26 -10.24 2.89 0.76
CA LEU A 26 -10.92 1.82 1.48
C LEU A 26 -10.44 1.69 2.93
N LYS A 27 -9.13 1.82 3.18
CA LYS A 27 -8.55 1.89 4.54
C LYS A 27 -9.14 3.06 5.32
N TYR A 28 -9.16 4.25 4.71
CA TYR A 28 -9.79 5.43 5.30
C TYR A 28 -11.26 5.20 5.64
N ILE A 29 -12.05 4.63 4.73
CA ILE A 29 -13.46 4.33 4.98
C ILE A 29 -13.62 3.33 6.12
N ALA A 30 -12.80 2.27 6.14
CA ALA A 30 -12.82 1.26 7.18
C ALA A 30 -12.57 1.89 8.57
N THR A 31 -11.55 2.72 8.70
CA THR A 31 -11.24 3.42 9.96
C THR A 31 -12.30 4.47 10.31
N LYS A 32 -12.77 5.25 9.33
CA LYS A 32 -13.77 6.32 9.54
C LYS A 32 -15.08 5.79 10.10
N ARG A 33 -15.50 4.57 9.73
CA ARG A 33 -16.70 3.91 10.28
C ARG A 33 -16.62 3.68 11.79
N LEU A 34 -15.40 3.58 12.34
CA LEU A 34 -15.15 3.38 13.76
C LEU A 34 -15.04 4.71 14.52
N LEU A 35 -14.78 5.82 13.81
CA LEU A 35 -14.43 7.13 14.39
C LEU A 35 -15.30 7.53 15.58
N TRP A 36 -16.63 7.48 15.42
CA TRP A 36 -17.58 7.96 16.43
C TRP A 36 -18.14 6.86 17.34
N LYS A 37 -17.50 5.69 17.39
CA LYS A 37 -17.90 4.61 18.30
C LYS A 37 -17.40 4.88 19.72
N ASP A 38 -18.18 4.47 20.72
CA ASP A 38 -17.90 4.73 22.13
C ASP A 38 -16.60 4.11 22.61
N TYR A 39 -16.22 2.95 22.06
CA TYR A 39 -14.95 2.27 22.37
C TYR A 39 -13.71 2.97 21.78
N VAL A 40 -13.88 3.95 20.89
CA VAL A 40 -12.78 4.80 20.41
C VAL A 40 -12.65 5.98 21.39
N ALA A 41 -12.24 5.70 22.62
CA ALA A 41 -12.27 6.68 23.70
C ALA A 41 -11.13 7.72 23.63
N ASP A 42 -10.01 7.36 23.01
CA ASP A 42 -8.77 8.16 23.00
C ASP A 42 -8.01 8.06 21.65
N PRO A 43 -7.07 8.98 21.37
CA PRO A 43 -6.30 8.97 20.12
C PRO A 43 -5.51 7.68 19.87
N PRO A 44 -4.78 7.10 20.85
CA PRO A 44 -4.15 5.78 20.69
C PRO A 44 -5.11 4.67 20.27
N SER A 45 -6.31 4.60 20.86
CA SER A 45 -7.32 3.61 20.47
C SER A 45 -7.67 3.71 18.98
N LEU A 46 -7.89 4.92 18.46
CA LEU A 46 -8.16 5.12 17.04
C LEU A 46 -6.96 4.74 16.15
N LEU A 47 -5.74 5.03 16.60
CA LEU A 47 -4.53 4.67 15.89
C LEU A 47 -4.39 3.14 15.76
N VAL A 48 -4.64 2.41 16.85
CA VAL A 48 -4.63 0.94 16.85
C VAL A 48 -5.65 0.38 15.87
N TYR A 49 -6.87 0.91 15.85
CA TYR A 49 -7.89 0.48 14.89
C TYR A 49 -7.55 0.82 13.44
N ALA A 50 -6.92 1.97 13.20
CA ALA A 50 -6.47 2.36 11.86
C ALA A 50 -5.36 1.45 11.34
N VAL A 51 -4.36 1.18 12.17
CA VAL A 51 -3.27 0.24 11.87
C VAL A 51 -3.80 -1.17 11.65
N ALA A 52 -4.72 -1.64 12.51
CA ALA A 52 -5.33 -2.96 12.37
C ALA A 52 -6.13 -3.07 11.06
N ALA A 53 -6.92 -2.05 10.72
CA ALA A 53 -7.63 -2.01 9.44
C ALA A 53 -6.66 -2.06 8.26
N SER A 54 -5.61 -1.23 8.27
CA SER A 54 -4.61 -1.17 7.20
C SER A 54 -3.84 -2.47 7.04
N ASN A 55 -3.39 -3.11 8.14
CA ASN A 55 -2.74 -4.41 8.09
C ASN A 55 -3.67 -5.53 7.64
N GLY A 56 -4.99 -5.38 7.78
CA GLY A 56 -5.97 -6.28 7.17
C GLY A 56 -5.90 -6.27 5.64
N PHE A 57 -5.70 -5.11 5.02
CA PHE A 57 -5.44 -5.01 3.57
C PHE A 57 -4.08 -5.60 3.21
N ALA A 58 -3.04 -5.23 3.96
CA ALA A 58 -1.68 -5.75 3.78
C ALA A 58 -1.62 -7.28 3.84
N LEU A 59 -2.43 -7.89 4.71
CA LEU A 59 -2.58 -9.34 4.82
C LEU A 59 -3.10 -9.92 3.51
N VAL A 60 -4.24 -9.41 3.01
CA VAL A 60 -4.87 -9.90 1.78
C VAL A 60 -3.91 -9.79 0.60
N GLU A 61 -3.25 -8.66 0.43
CA GLU A 61 -2.24 -8.51 -0.60
C GLU A 61 -1.08 -9.47 -0.40
N ASN A 62 -0.50 -9.55 0.80
CA ASN A 62 0.61 -10.45 1.05
C ASN A 62 0.25 -11.91 0.71
N PHE A 63 -0.99 -12.33 0.94
CA PHE A 63 -1.51 -13.60 0.43
C PHE A 63 -1.53 -13.66 -1.10
N ILE A 64 -2.16 -12.70 -1.77
CA ILE A 64 -2.27 -12.67 -3.25
C ILE A 64 -0.89 -12.77 -3.91
N TYR A 65 0.09 -11.97 -3.47
CA TYR A 65 1.42 -11.94 -4.07
C TYR A 65 2.24 -13.21 -3.80
N VAL A 66 2.23 -13.70 -2.55
CA VAL A 66 2.99 -14.90 -2.16
C VAL A 66 2.43 -16.13 -2.85
N PHE A 67 1.11 -16.30 -2.90
CA PHE A 67 0.48 -17.45 -3.55
C PHE A 67 0.40 -17.32 -5.08
N GLY A 68 0.46 -16.10 -5.61
CA GLY A 68 0.63 -15.84 -7.05
C GLY A 68 2.05 -16.11 -7.58
N SER A 69 3.03 -16.30 -6.69
CA SER A 69 4.41 -16.61 -7.08
C SER A 69 4.56 -18.05 -7.61
N ASN A 70 5.22 -18.20 -8.77
CA ASN A 70 5.23 -19.44 -9.57
C ASN A 70 6.20 -20.53 -9.07
N THR A 71 7.30 -20.15 -8.41
CA THR A 71 8.32 -21.11 -7.90
C THR A 71 8.44 -21.02 -6.38
N ALA A 72 8.92 -22.09 -5.74
CA ALA A 72 9.14 -22.10 -4.30
C ALA A 72 10.13 -21.01 -3.85
N LEU A 73 11.21 -20.80 -4.61
CA LEU A 73 12.19 -19.74 -4.33
C LEU A 73 11.53 -18.36 -4.46
N SER A 74 10.75 -18.14 -5.53
CA SER A 74 10.05 -16.87 -5.74
C SER A 74 9.12 -16.53 -4.59
N ARG A 75 8.33 -17.51 -4.13
CA ARG A 75 7.41 -17.37 -3.01
C ARG A 75 8.09 -16.96 -1.71
N ILE A 76 9.23 -17.58 -1.38
CA ILE A 76 9.98 -17.28 -0.14
C ILE A 76 10.56 -15.86 -0.21
N MET A 77 11.09 -15.46 -1.38
CA MET A 77 11.62 -14.12 -1.58
C MET A 77 10.51 -13.07 -1.50
N THR A 78 9.38 -13.27 -2.17
CA THR A 78 8.20 -12.39 -2.12
C THR A 78 7.74 -12.21 -0.68
N ALA A 79 7.55 -13.30 0.07
CA ALA A 79 7.11 -13.26 1.45
C ALA A 79 8.08 -12.49 2.35
N THR A 80 9.38 -12.70 2.16
CA THR A 80 10.43 -12.05 2.96
C THR A 80 10.51 -10.55 2.68
N LEU A 81 10.52 -10.16 1.41
CA LEU A 81 10.58 -8.75 1.00
C LEU A 81 9.32 -7.99 1.42
N ARG A 82 8.14 -8.58 1.24
CA ARG A 82 6.87 -7.95 1.66
C ARG A 82 6.77 -7.84 3.18
N MET A 83 7.20 -8.85 3.93
CA MET A 83 7.26 -8.79 5.38
C MET A 83 8.21 -7.67 5.87
N ALA A 84 9.32 -7.43 5.17
CA ALA A 84 10.30 -6.41 5.56
C ALA A 84 9.92 -4.99 5.12
N LEU A 85 9.21 -4.84 4.01
CA LEU A 85 8.96 -3.53 3.38
C LEU A 85 7.47 -3.18 3.31
N ALA A 86 6.68 -3.99 2.60
CA ALA A 86 5.27 -3.70 2.36
C ALA A 86 4.47 -3.66 3.68
N VAL A 87 4.54 -4.72 4.49
CA VAL A 87 3.76 -4.83 5.74
C VAL A 87 4.04 -3.68 6.72
N PRO A 88 5.30 -3.30 7.01
CA PRO A 88 5.58 -2.08 7.76
C PRO A 88 5.07 -0.81 7.07
N GLY A 89 5.15 -0.73 5.74
CA GLY A 89 4.56 0.36 4.95
C GLY A 89 3.07 0.55 5.23
N HIS A 90 2.25 -0.52 5.11
CA HIS A 90 0.82 -0.45 5.42
C HIS A 90 0.54 -0.03 6.86
N LEU A 91 1.37 -0.46 7.82
CA LEU A 91 1.27 0.01 9.20
C LEU A 91 1.48 1.53 9.27
N PHE A 92 2.49 2.08 8.60
CA PHE A 92 2.74 3.52 8.55
C PHE A 92 1.60 4.28 7.85
N TYR A 93 1.07 3.79 6.72
CA TYR A 93 -0.02 4.45 6.00
C TYR A 93 -1.30 4.49 6.84
N GLY A 94 -1.63 3.36 7.48
CA GLY A 94 -2.74 3.26 8.45
C GLY A 94 -2.56 4.20 9.65
N ALA A 95 -1.33 4.32 10.16
CA ALA A 95 -1.02 5.24 11.26
C ALA A 95 -1.23 6.72 10.85
N ILE A 96 -0.88 7.10 9.62
CA ILE A 96 -1.13 8.46 9.10
C ILE A 96 -2.64 8.74 9.01
N ILE A 97 -3.41 7.82 8.43
CA ILE A 97 -4.87 7.91 8.34
C ILE A 97 -5.49 8.04 9.74
N GLY A 98 -5.11 7.16 10.66
CA GLY A 98 -5.57 7.15 12.05
C GLY A 98 -5.22 8.42 12.79
N GLY A 99 -4.00 8.94 12.60
CA GLY A 99 -3.53 10.18 13.22
C GLY A 99 -4.36 11.40 12.81
N TYR A 100 -4.63 11.59 11.52
CA TYR A 100 -5.48 12.68 11.07
C TYR A 100 -6.95 12.54 11.51
N LEU A 101 -7.48 11.31 11.53
CA LEU A 101 -8.82 11.05 12.05
C LEU A 101 -8.90 11.29 13.57
N ALA A 102 -7.83 11.00 14.31
CA ALA A 102 -7.75 11.30 15.74
C ALA A 102 -7.73 12.80 16.00
N ILE A 103 -6.95 13.57 15.23
CA ILE A 103 -6.99 15.05 15.26
C ILE A 103 -8.43 15.53 15.01
N ARG A 104 -9.10 14.96 14.00
CA ARG A 104 -10.49 15.32 13.68
C ARG A 104 -11.45 15.12 14.84
N LYS A 105 -11.39 13.97 15.51
CA LYS A 105 -12.29 13.64 16.62
C LYS A 105 -11.94 14.38 17.91
N PHE A 106 -10.68 14.33 18.31
CA PHE A 106 -10.26 14.71 19.67
C PHE A 106 -9.76 16.15 19.79
N LYS A 107 -9.38 16.79 18.69
CA LYS A 107 -9.03 18.22 18.66
C LYS A 107 -10.09 19.10 18.01
N ASN A 108 -11.19 18.50 17.55
CA ASN A 108 -12.28 19.18 16.83
C ASN A 108 -11.79 20.02 15.63
N GLU A 109 -10.70 19.58 15.00
CA GLU A 109 -10.13 20.21 13.81
C GLU A 109 -10.72 19.60 12.55
N GLU A 110 -11.18 20.44 11.62
CA GLU A 110 -11.63 19.93 10.33
C GLU A 110 -10.45 19.44 9.49
N THR A 111 -10.36 18.11 9.33
CA THR A 111 -9.44 17.48 8.37
C THR A 111 -10.24 16.96 7.18
N HIS A 112 -10.02 17.59 6.02
CA HIS A 112 -10.66 17.18 4.76
C HIS A 112 -10.07 15.87 4.24
N TYR A 113 -10.89 15.09 3.54
CA TYR A 113 -10.53 13.81 2.95
C TYR A 113 -9.21 13.83 2.18
N CYS A 114 -9.03 14.81 1.28
CA CYS A 114 -7.82 14.93 0.47
C CYS A 114 -6.56 15.12 1.33
N ARG A 115 -6.65 15.84 2.45
CA ARG A 115 -5.52 16.05 3.36
C ARG A 115 -5.12 14.77 4.08
N ILE A 116 -6.11 13.94 4.43
CA ILE A 116 -5.88 12.66 5.11
C ILE A 116 -5.19 11.67 4.17
N LEU A 117 -5.62 11.65 2.90
CA LEU A 117 -5.12 10.68 1.92
C LEU A 117 -3.88 11.12 1.14
N ALA A 118 -3.59 12.42 1.03
CA ALA A 118 -2.50 12.90 0.18
C ALA A 118 -1.15 12.22 0.49
N LEU A 119 -0.79 12.12 1.77
CA LEU A 119 0.48 11.50 2.17
C LEU A 119 0.49 9.97 2.06
N PRO A 120 -0.51 9.21 2.59
CA PRO A 120 -0.50 7.75 2.46
C PRO A 120 -0.58 7.29 1.00
N VAL A 121 -1.41 7.92 0.17
CA VAL A 121 -1.47 7.66 -1.29
C VAL A 121 -0.11 7.95 -1.92
N LEU A 122 0.49 9.12 -1.68
CA LEU A 122 1.80 9.42 -2.26
C LEU A 122 2.87 8.40 -1.87
N LEU A 123 2.94 7.99 -0.61
CA LEU A 123 3.97 7.06 -0.14
C LEU A 123 3.73 5.64 -0.64
N HIS A 124 2.50 5.14 -0.54
CA HIS A 124 2.12 3.81 -1.00
C HIS A 124 2.32 3.66 -2.50
N ASP A 125 1.81 4.61 -3.28
CA ASP A 125 1.81 4.51 -4.73
C ASP A 125 3.21 4.77 -5.30
N THR A 126 4.05 5.56 -4.60
CA THR A 126 5.48 5.67 -4.92
C THR A 126 6.19 4.33 -4.72
N TYR A 127 5.91 3.63 -3.62
CA TYR A 127 6.49 2.31 -3.36
C TYR A 127 6.14 1.34 -4.49
N ASP A 128 4.86 1.23 -4.85
CA ASP A 128 4.39 0.37 -5.93
C ASP A 128 4.98 0.76 -7.29
N PHE A 129 4.97 2.06 -7.62
CA PHE A 129 5.52 2.56 -8.87
C PHE A 129 7.01 2.23 -9.05
N VAL A 130 7.81 2.40 -7.99
CA VAL A 130 9.24 2.06 -7.99
C VAL A 130 9.43 0.56 -8.26
N ILE A 131 8.66 -0.28 -7.55
CA ILE A 131 8.73 -1.72 -7.74
C ILE A 131 8.37 -2.13 -9.17
N PHE A 132 7.24 -1.66 -9.71
CA PHE A 132 6.82 -2.02 -11.08
C PHE A 132 7.84 -1.57 -12.13
N THR A 133 8.40 -0.37 -11.95
CA THR A 133 9.39 0.18 -12.88
C THR A 133 10.71 -0.59 -12.82
N LEU A 134 11.19 -0.94 -11.63
CA LEU A 134 12.41 -1.76 -11.48
C LEU A 134 12.24 -3.14 -12.13
N VAL A 135 11.05 -3.73 -12.02
CA VAL A 135 10.73 -5.00 -12.67
C VAL A 135 10.74 -4.86 -14.20
N GLU A 136 10.11 -3.84 -14.77
CA GLU A 136 10.15 -3.64 -16.23
C GLU A 136 11.59 -3.54 -16.74
N ILE A 137 12.42 -2.75 -16.05
CA ILE A 137 13.80 -2.52 -16.47
C ILE A 137 14.63 -3.80 -16.37
N GLY A 138 14.56 -4.52 -15.24
CA GLY A 138 15.36 -5.72 -15.03
C GLY A 138 15.00 -6.87 -15.99
N THR A 139 13.71 -7.06 -16.30
CA THR A 139 13.28 -8.09 -17.28
C THR A 139 13.74 -7.77 -18.70
N ARG A 140 13.93 -6.49 -19.01
CA ARG A 140 14.23 -6.00 -20.34
C ARG A 140 15.72 -5.96 -20.67
N TYR A 141 16.58 -5.65 -19.69
CA TYR A 141 18.00 -5.40 -19.95
C TYR A 141 18.97 -6.46 -19.42
N GLU A 142 18.64 -7.20 -18.35
CA GLU A 142 19.62 -8.07 -17.70
C GLU A 142 19.44 -9.57 -17.99
N SER A 143 18.52 -9.98 -18.87
CA SER A 143 18.12 -11.40 -19.01
C SER A 143 17.76 -12.05 -17.66
N VAL A 144 17.35 -11.22 -16.69
CA VAL A 144 16.91 -11.71 -15.38
C VAL A 144 15.64 -12.49 -15.63
N ASP A 145 15.65 -13.74 -15.16
CA ASP A 145 14.52 -14.65 -15.27
C ASP A 145 13.24 -13.89 -14.87
N ARG A 146 12.26 -13.85 -15.78
CA ARG A 146 10.96 -13.19 -15.55
C ARG A 146 10.33 -13.67 -14.25
N THR A 147 10.66 -14.89 -13.83
CA THR A 147 10.24 -15.51 -12.59
C THR A 147 10.86 -14.88 -11.34
N ALA A 148 12.08 -14.32 -11.43
CA ALA A 148 12.77 -13.64 -10.33
C ALA A 148 12.28 -12.19 -10.12
N LEU A 149 11.70 -11.60 -11.16
CA LEU A 149 11.24 -10.22 -11.14
C LEU A 149 9.71 -10.13 -10.95
N ALA A 150 8.95 -11.09 -11.48
CA ALA A 150 7.54 -11.32 -11.15
C ALA A 150 7.29 -11.63 -9.66
N ILE A 151 8.35 -11.96 -8.90
CA ILE A 151 8.38 -12.04 -7.42
C ILE A 151 7.84 -10.77 -6.76
N VAL A 152 8.04 -9.61 -7.38
CA VAL A 152 7.76 -8.32 -6.74
C VAL A 152 6.47 -7.65 -7.28
N THR A 153 5.83 -8.20 -8.33
CA THR A 153 4.99 -7.40 -9.26
C THR A 153 3.52 -7.78 -9.39
N PHE A 154 2.94 -8.64 -8.55
CA PHE A 154 1.52 -8.95 -8.68
C PHE A 154 0.61 -8.02 -7.87
N ALA A 155 0.64 -6.74 -8.24
CA ALA A 155 -0.42 -5.78 -7.95
C ALA A 155 -1.58 -5.94 -8.93
#